data_AF-A0AAE0A4N5-F1
#
_entry.id   AF-A0AAE0A4N5-F1
#
_cell.length_a   1.000
_cell.length_b   1.000
_cell.length_c   1.000
_cell.angle_alpha   90.00
_cell.angle_beta   90.00
_cell.angle_gamma   90.00
#
_symmetry.space_group_name_H-M   'P 1'
#
loop_
_entity.id
_entity.type
_entity.pdbx_description
1 polymer ?
#
loop_
_entity_poly.entity_id
_entity_poly.type
_entity_poly.pdbx_seq_one_letter_code
_entity_poly.pdbx_strand_id
1 'polypeptide(L)'
;MENKELMLEAIGGWKGCKVGSSKSRILKAKMKATKLYIKKWLSLNKNQLSSTEQLEDSLAKLDNKAELAGWIDCLRESRLKLLLKLWTNIRKEEQSWRQKSRVKWLKEGDRNTKFFHFLVNDRRRRNLIRDISFDGVVLTDPNLIRQRVFDSFKKHYENVSWLRPKIGDLSLKRLTECERINLEQPFSLEEVWEAVESCD
;
A
#
# COMPACT_ATOMS: atom_id res chain seq x y z
N MET A 1 -3.14 18.38 -9.94
CA MET A 1 -3.63 19.16 -8.77
C MET A 1 -4.28 18.27 -7.70
N GLU A 2 -4.99 17.20 -8.06
CA GLU A 2 -5.66 16.25 -7.14
C GLU A 2 -4.77 15.63 -6.03
N ASN A 3 -3.45 15.46 -6.26
CA ASN A 3 -2.54 14.87 -5.28
C ASN A 3 -2.19 15.81 -4.11
N LYS A 4 -2.31 17.13 -4.25
CA LYS A 4 -1.95 18.08 -3.16
C LYS A 4 -3.04 18.18 -2.10
N GLU A 5 -4.31 18.18 -2.51
CA GLU A 5 -5.47 18.23 -1.60
C GLU A 5 -5.60 16.93 -0.79
N LEU A 6 -5.42 15.78 -1.44
CA LEU A 6 -5.39 14.48 -0.76
C LEU A 6 -4.26 14.39 0.28
N MET A 7 -3.10 14.98 -0.02
CA MET A 7 -1.98 15.04 0.92
C MET A 7 -2.27 15.98 2.11
N LEU A 8 -2.91 17.13 1.87
CA LEU A 8 -3.32 18.04 2.94
C LEU A 8 -4.37 17.41 3.87
N GLU A 9 -5.35 16.70 3.32
CA GLU A 9 -6.33 15.97 4.13
C GLU A 9 -5.73 14.79 4.91
N ALA A 10 -4.81 14.05 4.29
CA ALA A 10 -4.08 12.97 4.98
C ALA A 10 -3.23 13.51 6.14
N ILE A 11 -2.60 14.67 5.97
CA ILE A 11 -1.86 15.37 7.03
C ILE A 11 -2.80 15.83 8.14
N GLY A 12 -4.00 16.33 7.81
CA GLY A 12 -5.04 16.70 8.77
C GLY A 12 -5.46 15.52 9.66
N GLY A 13 -5.75 14.36 9.05
CA GLY A 13 -6.08 13.14 9.78
C GLY A 13 -4.94 12.58 10.65
N TRP A 14 -3.70 12.79 10.24
CA TRP A 14 -2.51 12.37 11.00
C TRP A 14 -2.23 13.26 12.22
N LYS A 15 -2.47 14.57 12.10
CA LYS A 15 -2.26 15.55 13.17
C LYS A 15 -3.40 15.59 14.21
N GLY A 16 -4.63 15.23 13.82
CA GLY A 16 -5.80 15.31 14.71
C GLY A 16 -5.93 14.21 15.78
N CYS A 17 -5.15 13.13 15.71
CA CYS A 17 -5.29 12.01 16.64
C CYS A 17 -4.33 12.08 17.84
N LYS A 18 -4.86 12.45 19.01
CA LYS A 18 -4.21 12.33 20.32
C LYS A 18 -5.06 11.46 21.25
N VAL A 19 -5.04 10.14 21.07
CA VAL A 19 -5.81 9.24 21.95
C VAL A 19 -4.93 8.09 22.42
N GLY A 20 -4.69 8.05 23.74
CA GLY A 20 -4.15 6.91 24.47
C GLY A 20 -2.77 7.13 25.09
N SER A 21 -2.52 6.43 26.21
CA SER A 21 -1.26 6.44 26.98
C SER A 21 -0.13 5.60 26.34
N SER A 22 -0.45 4.69 25.40
CA SER A 22 0.50 3.79 24.75
C SER A 22 0.77 4.20 23.29
N LYS A 23 2.05 4.24 22.91
CA LYS A 23 2.54 4.71 21.61
C LYS A 23 2.09 3.86 20.42
N SER A 24 1.96 2.56 20.61
CA SER A 24 1.37 1.65 19.61
C SER A 24 -0.12 1.94 19.40
N ARG A 25 -0.85 2.28 20.47
CA ARG A 25 -2.24 2.73 20.38
C ARG A 25 -2.36 4.08 19.68
N ILE A 26 -1.45 5.02 19.94
CA ILE A 26 -1.39 6.31 19.24
C ILE A 26 -1.14 6.11 17.74
N LEU A 27 -0.18 5.26 17.35
CA LEU A 27 0.09 4.98 15.93
C LEU A 27 -1.12 4.31 15.25
N LYS A 28 -1.71 3.30 15.90
CA LYS A 28 -2.93 2.64 15.42
C LYS A 28 -4.09 3.63 15.28
N ALA A 29 -4.26 4.54 16.24
CA ALA A 29 -5.27 5.59 16.20
C ALA A 29 -5.01 6.57 15.04
N LYS A 30 -3.77 7.01 14.84
CA LYS A 30 -3.39 7.88 13.71
C LYS A 30 -3.63 7.21 12.36
N MET A 31 -3.22 5.95 12.18
CA MET A 31 -3.49 5.19 10.95
C MET A 31 -4.99 4.95 10.72
N LYS A 32 -5.75 4.73 11.80
CA LYS A 32 -7.22 4.59 11.71
C LYS A 32 -7.87 5.92 11.34
N ALA A 33 -7.42 7.04 11.90
CA ALA A 33 -7.90 8.37 11.57
C ALA A 33 -7.59 8.72 10.11
N THR A 34 -6.35 8.61 9.66
CA THR A 34 -5.99 8.88 8.25
C THR A 34 -6.79 8.01 7.29
N LYS A 35 -7.00 6.72 7.61
CA LYS A 35 -7.88 5.84 6.83
C LYS A 35 -9.33 6.36 6.76
N LEU A 36 -9.88 6.85 7.87
CA LEU A 36 -11.25 7.39 7.91
C LEU A 36 -11.36 8.70 7.12
N TYR A 37 -10.38 9.59 7.23
CA TYR A 37 -10.32 10.83 6.46
C TYR A 37 -10.23 10.53 4.96
N ILE A 38 -9.33 9.64 4.53
CA ILE A 38 -9.22 9.21 3.13
C ILE A 38 -10.54 8.59 2.64
N LYS A 39 -11.21 7.78 3.47
CA LYS A 39 -12.53 7.23 3.13
C LYS A 39 -13.59 8.32 2.97
N LYS A 40 -13.59 9.34 3.83
CA LYS A 40 -14.51 10.48 3.76
C LYS A 40 -14.26 11.28 2.49
N TRP A 41 -13.01 11.63 2.20
CA TRP A 41 -12.61 12.28 0.95
C TRP A 41 -13.06 11.49 -0.29
N LEU A 42 -12.80 10.18 -0.29
CA LEU A 42 -13.25 9.29 -1.37
C LEU A 42 -14.78 9.23 -1.49
N SER A 43 -15.53 9.30 -0.38
CA SER A 43 -16.99 9.37 -0.44
C SER A 43 -17.52 10.69 -0.98
N LEU A 44 -16.84 11.81 -0.70
CA LEU A 44 -17.20 13.13 -1.26
C LEU A 44 -16.85 13.19 -2.76
N ASN A 45 -15.78 12.51 -3.17
CA ASN A 45 -15.32 12.44 -4.56
C ASN A 45 -15.87 11.24 -5.34
N LYS A 46 -16.77 10.44 -4.75
CA LYS A 46 -17.48 9.34 -5.45
C LYS A 46 -18.40 9.85 -6.56
N ASN A 47 -18.71 11.15 -6.57
CA ASN A 47 -19.51 11.82 -7.58
C ASN A 47 -18.83 11.92 -8.97
N GLN A 48 -17.69 11.24 -9.20
CA GLN A 48 -17.12 11.17 -10.56
C GLN A 48 -18.03 10.41 -11.54
N LEU A 49 -18.73 9.37 -11.09
CA LEU A 49 -19.72 8.62 -11.89
C LEU A 49 -20.94 9.47 -12.27
N SER A 50 -21.45 10.31 -11.35
CA SER A 50 -22.51 11.26 -11.68
C SER A 50 -21.98 12.41 -12.55
N SER A 51 -20.69 12.72 -12.46
CA SER A 51 -20.04 13.71 -13.32
C SER A 51 -19.87 13.24 -14.77
N THR A 52 -19.67 11.93 -15.01
CA THR A 52 -19.68 11.37 -16.38
C THR A 52 -21.07 11.38 -17.00
N GLU A 53 -22.11 10.96 -16.27
CA GLU A 53 -23.50 11.01 -16.75
C GLU A 53 -23.92 12.46 -17.08
N GLN A 54 -23.57 13.42 -16.22
CA GLN A 54 -23.83 14.84 -16.47
C GLN A 54 -23.11 15.39 -17.70
N LEU A 55 -21.90 14.92 -18.00
CA LEU A 55 -21.15 15.30 -19.19
C LEU A 55 -21.77 14.71 -20.46
N GLU A 56 -22.27 13.48 -20.40
CA GLU A 56 -23.01 12.84 -21.50
C GLU A 56 -24.33 13.56 -21.79
N ASP A 57 -25.10 13.89 -20.75
CA ASP A 57 -26.32 14.70 -20.87
C ASP A 57 -26.05 16.09 -21.45
N SER A 58 -24.94 16.72 -21.04
CA SER A 58 -24.53 18.02 -21.56
C SER A 58 -24.11 17.94 -23.03
N LEU A 59 -23.47 16.84 -23.43
CA LEU A 59 -23.10 16.57 -24.81
C LEU A 59 -24.36 16.36 -25.67
N ALA A 60 -25.31 15.55 -25.20
CA ALA A 60 -26.58 15.28 -25.89
C ALA A 60 -27.40 16.57 -26.09
N LYS A 61 -27.47 17.43 -25.07
CA LYS A 61 -28.13 18.75 -25.18
C LYS A 61 -27.45 19.66 -26.21
N LEU A 62 -26.13 19.59 -26.32
CA LEU A 62 -25.36 20.41 -27.28
C LEU A 62 -25.55 19.89 -28.70
N ASP A 63 -25.50 18.57 -28.89
CA ASP A 63 -25.73 17.92 -30.19
C ASP A 63 -27.16 18.20 -30.68
N ASN A 64 -28.19 18.09 -29.83
CA ASN A 64 -29.57 18.45 -30.17
C ASN A 64 -29.72 19.94 -30.56
N LYS A 65 -29.01 20.85 -29.88
CA LYS A 65 -29.01 22.27 -30.25
C LYS A 65 -28.35 22.49 -31.61
N ALA A 66 -27.28 21.77 -31.91
CA ALA A 66 -26.57 21.87 -33.18
C ALA A 66 -27.35 21.26 -34.35
N GLU A 67 -28.17 20.22 -34.10
CA GLU A 67 -29.10 19.68 -35.11
C GLU A 67 -30.19 20.69 -35.48
N LEU A 68 -30.69 21.46 -34.51
CA LEU A 68 -31.73 22.47 -34.73
C LEU A 68 -31.19 23.78 -35.34
N ALA A 69 -30.01 24.23 -34.91
CA ALA A 69 -29.46 25.55 -35.28
C ALA A 69 -28.31 25.49 -36.30
N GLY A 70 -27.83 24.30 -36.66
CA GLY A 70 -26.64 24.10 -37.47
C GLY A 70 -25.33 24.19 -36.67
N TRP A 71 -24.27 23.61 -37.21
CA TRP A 71 -22.96 23.59 -36.57
C TRP A 71 -22.18 24.88 -36.78
N ILE A 72 -22.05 25.68 -35.73
CA ILE A 72 -21.20 26.88 -35.67
C ILE A 72 -19.89 26.53 -34.96
N ASP A 73 -18.80 27.21 -35.29
CA ASP A 73 -17.47 26.93 -34.71
C ASP A 73 -17.43 27.01 -33.18
N CYS A 74 -18.19 27.93 -32.56
CA CYS A 74 -18.31 27.99 -31.10
C CYS A 74 -18.98 26.74 -30.48
N LEU A 75 -19.94 26.12 -31.16
CA LEU A 75 -20.56 24.86 -30.76
C LEU A 75 -19.58 23.69 -30.92
N ARG A 76 -18.82 23.66 -32.02
CA ARG A 76 -17.79 22.64 -32.26
C ARG A 76 -16.69 22.67 -31.20
N GLU A 77 -16.18 23.86 -30.87
CA GLU A 77 -15.19 24.02 -29.80
C GLU A 77 -15.71 23.59 -28.44
N SER A 78 -16.95 23.96 -28.13
CA SER A 78 -17.60 23.59 -26.86
C SER A 78 -17.79 22.07 -26.75
N ARG A 79 -18.19 21.43 -27.85
CA ARG A 79 -18.31 19.96 -27.96
C ARG A 79 -16.96 19.26 -27.78
N LEU A 80 -15.91 19.74 -28.43
CA LEU A 80 -14.55 19.18 -28.28
C LEU A 80 -14.07 19.28 -26.83
N LYS A 81 -14.32 20.40 -26.15
CA LYS A 81 -13.98 20.57 -24.73
C LYS A 81 -14.73 19.58 -23.83
N LEU A 82 -16.02 19.33 -24.10
CA LEU A 82 -16.82 18.36 -23.35
C LEU A 82 -16.36 16.92 -23.61
N LEU A 83 -16.09 16.55 -24.87
CA LEU A 83 -15.56 15.25 -25.22
C LEU A 83 -14.22 14.99 -24.53
N LEU A 84 -13.28 15.94 -24.59
CA LEU A 84 -11.98 15.80 -23.92
C LEU A 84 -12.16 15.55 -22.43
N LYS A 85 -13.04 16.31 -21.75
CA LYS A 85 -13.35 16.10 -20.34
C LYS A 85 -13.92 14.71 -20.07
N LEU A 86 -14.89 14.27 -20.88
CA LEU A 86 -15.48 12.93 -20.78
C LEU A 86 -14.42 11.84 -20.91
N TRP A 87 -13.60 11.89 -21.96
CA TRP A 87 -12.50 10.95 -22.18
C TRP A 87 -11.50 10.92 -21.03
N THR A 88 -11.16 12.09 -20.46
CA THR A 88 -10.28 12.13 -19.29
C THR A 88 -10.89 11.46 -18.06
N ASN A 89 -12.19 11.62 -17.83
CA ASN A 89 -12.89 10.99 -16.71
C ASN A 89 -12.98 9.47 -16.89
N ILE A 90 -13.41 8.99 -18.07
CA ILE A 90 -13.46 7.56 -18.38
C ILE A 90 -12.09 6.90 -18.19
N ARG A 91 -11.01 7.55 -18.66
CA ARG A 91 -9.65 7.03 -18.51
C ARG A 91 -9.19 6.96 -17.04
N LYS A 92 -9.57 7.95 -16.21
CA LYS A 92 -9.29 7.92 -14.76
C LYS A 92 -10.06 6.79 -14.07
N GLU A 93 -11.32 6.58 -14.44
CA GLU A 93 -12.12 5.47 -13.92
C GLU A 93 -11.53 4.13 -14.33
N GLU A 94 -11.18 3.93 -15.60
CA GLU A 94 -10.55 2.71 -16.09
C GLU A 94 -9.24 2.42 -15.33
N GLN A 95 -8.40 3.44 -15.11
CA GLN A 95 -7.18 3.29 -14.32
C GLN A 95 -7.46 2.94 -12.85
N SER A 96 -8.48 3.56 -12.24
CA SER A 96 -8.93 3.25 -10.89
C SER A 96 -9.41 1.81 -10.77
N TRP A 97 -10.24 1.36 -11.72
CA TRP A 97 -10.73 -0.02 -11.81
C TRP A 97 -9.58 -1.01 -12.04
N ARG A 98 -8.62 -0.68 -12.90
CA ARG A 98 -7.41 -1.49 -13.12
C ARG A 98 -6.56 -1.62 -11.85
N GLN A 99 -6.36 -0.54 -11.10
CA GLN A 99 -5.63 -0.58 -9.84
C GLN A 99 -6.36 -1.37 -8.76
N LYS A 100 -7.68 -1.13 -8.59
CA LYS A 100 -8.54 -1.81 -7.60
C LYS A 100 -8.62 -3.30 -7.83
N SER A 101 -8.75 -3.69 -9.10
CA SER A 101 -8.92 -5.08 -9.49
C SER A 101 -7.63 -5.88 -9.29
N ARG A 102 -6.44 -5.23 -9.25
CA ARG A 102 -5.11 -5.88 -9.18
C ARG A 102 -4.93 -6.97 -10.26
N VAL A 103 -5.74 -6.88 -11.31
CA VAL A 103 -5.96 -7.92 -12.30
C VAL A 103 -4.92 -7.75 -13.41
N LYS A 104 -3.98 -8.69 -13.47
CA LYS A 104 -3.13 -8.91 -14.65
C LYS A 104 -3.72 -9.93 -15.64
N TRP A 105 -4.76 -10.66 -15.24
CA TRP A 105 -5.31 -11.84 -15.92
C TRP A 105 -6.35 -11.55 -17.01
N LEU A 106 -7.00 -10.37 -17.00
CA LEU A 106 -8.06 -10.04 -17.97
C LEU A 106 -7.58 -9.99 -19.43
N LYS A 107 -6.27 -9.84 -19.66
CA LYS A 107 -5.70 -9.80 -21.02
C LYS A 107 -5.52 -11.20 -21.64
N GLU A 108 -5.65 -12.27 -20.85
CA GLU A 108 -5.30 -13.65 -21.26
C GLU A 108 -6.46 -14.66 -21.08
N GLY A 109 -7.64 -14.20 -20.64
CA GLY A 109 -8.88 -14.98 -20.58
C GLY A 109 -9.05 -15.86 -19.33
N ASP A 110 -10.30 -16.11 -18.94
CA ASP A 110 -10.70 -16.85 -17.73
C ASP A 110 -10.94 -18.35 -18.00
N ARG A 111 -9.97 -18.98 -18.65
CA ARG A 111 -9.86 -20.44 -18.60
C ARG A 111 -8.59 -20.72 -17.83
N ASN A 112 -8.65 -21.68 -16.91
CA ASN A 112 -7.50 -22.24 -16.20
C ASN A 112 -6.61 -22.98 -17.22
N THR A 113 -6.08 -22.23 -18.17
CA THR A 113 -5.46 -22.72 -19.39
C THR A 113 -4.09 -23.27 -19.03
N LYS A 114 -3.65 -24.25 -19.82
CA LYS A 114 -2.27 -24.75 -19.81
C LYS A 114 -1.25 -23.60 -19.81
N PHE A 115 -1.60 -22.45 -20.37
CA PHE A 115 -0.79 -21.23 -20.37
C PHE A 115 -0.53 -20.65 -18.97
N PHE A 116 -1.51 -20.56 -18.06
CA PHE A 116 -1.27 -20.08 -16.69
C PHE A 116 -0.45 -21.07 -15.87
N HIS A 117 -0.73 -22.37 -15.99
CA HIS A 117 0.11 -23.40 -15.37
C HIS A 117 1.53 -23.38 -15.94
N PHE A 118 1.68 -23.18 -17.25
CA PHE A 118 2.97 -23.00 -17.90
C PHE A 118 3.69 -21.76 -17.36
N LEU A 119 3.05 -20.60 -17.26
CA LEU A 119 3.66 -19.38 -16.72
C LEU A 119 4.03 -19.51 -15.24
N VAL A 120 3.19 -20.14 -14.43
CA VAL A 120 3.50 -20.42 -13.01
C VAL A 120 4.69 -21.36 -12.91
N ASN A 121 4.71 -22.43 -13.70
CA ASN A 121 5.82 -23.37 -13.73
C ASN A 121 7.09 -22.73 -14.31
N ASP A 122 6.97 -21.87 -15.31
CA ASP A 122 8.07 -21.11 -15.89
C ASP A 122 8.66 -20.14 -14.85
N ARG A 123 7.82 -19.39 -14.14
CA ARG A 123 8.26 -18.54 -13.02
C ARG A 123 8.87 -19.35 -11.89
N ARG A 124 8.29 -20.50 -11.53
CA ARG A 124 8.88 -21.41 -10.53
C ARG A 124 10.24 -21.91 -10.98
N ARG A 125 10.40 -22.32 -12.24
CA ARG A 125 11.69 -22.76 -12.79
C ARG A 125 12.73 -21.65 -12.83
N ARG A 126 12.35 -20.43 -13.25
CA ARG A 126 13.23 -19.27 -13.30
C ARG A 126 13.64 -18.76 -11.92
N ASN A 127 12.73 -18.82 -10.95
CA ASN A 127 12.98 -18.33 -9.59
C ASN A 127 13.50 -19.42 -8.64
N LEU A 128 13.58 -20.67 -9.10
CA LEU A 128 14.19 -21.73 -8.33
C LEU A 128 15.69 -21.48 -8.27
N ILE A 129 16.16 -21.14 -7.07
CA ILE A 129 17.58 -21.10 -6.76
C ILE A 129 18.05 -22.57 -6.70
N ARG A 130 18.74 -23.02 -7.74
CA ARG A 130 19.28 -24.39 -7.83
C ARG A 130 20.60 -24.51 -7.08
N ASP A 131 21.41 -23.48 -7.20
CA ASP A 131 22.72 -23.38 -6.61
C ASP A 131 23.06 -21.92 -6.28
N ILE A 132 23.94 -21.74 -5.30
CA ILE A 132 24.53 -20.44 -4.98
C ILE A 132 26.05 -20.65 -4.87
N SER A 133 26.81 -19.78 -5.53
CA SER A 133 28.26 -19.68 -5.30
C SER A 133 28.53 -18.67 -4.19
N PHE A 134 29.23 -19.11 -3.14
CA PHE A 134 29.64 -18.27 -2.03
C PHE A 134 31.10 -18.58 -1.71
N ASP A 135 31.97 -17.55 -1.74
CA ASP A 135 33.42 -17.65 -1.49
C ASP A 135 34.12 -18.77 -2.29
N GLY A 136 33.70 -18.98 -3.54
CA GLY A 136 34.30 -19.98 -4.44
C GLY A 136 33.76 -21.41 -4.28
N VAL A 137 32.84 -21.63 -3.33
CA VAL A 137 32.17 -22.93 -3.13
C VAL A 137 30.75 -22.88 -3.68
N VAL A 138 30.40 -23.83 -4.54
CA VAL A 138 29.05 -23.97 -5.09
C VAL A 138 28.23 -24.86 -4.16
N LEU A 139 27.12 -24.32 -3.64
CA LEU A 139 26.18 -25.02 -2.78
C LEU A 139 24.94 -25.41 -3.59
N THR A 140 24.60 -26.69 -3.59
CA THR A 140 23.44 -27.23 -4.32
C THR A 140 22.36 -27.81 -3.38
N ASP A 141 22.70 -28.12 -2.13
CA ASP A 141 21.73 -28.59 -1.14
C ASP A 141 20.78 -27.44 -0.73
N PRO A 142 19.45 -27.57 -0.94
CA PRO A 142 18.48 -26.55 -0.56
C PRO A 142 18.52 -26.13 0.91
N ASN A 143 18.88 -27.03 1.83
CA ASN A 143 18.96 -26.71 3.25
C ASN A 143 20.19 -25.84 3.55
N LEU A 144 21.34 -26.18 2.95
CA LEU A 144 22.56 -25.39 3.06
C LEU A 144 22.40 -24.02 2.41
N ILE A 145 21.77 -23.95 1.23
CA ILE A 145 21.43 -22.68 0.56
C ILE A 145 20.58 -21.81 1.48
N ARG A 146 19.51 -22.36 2.08
CA ARG A 146 18.63 -21.63 3.00
C ARG A 146 19.39 -21.09 4.21
N GLN A 147 20.20 -21.94 4.84
CA GLN A 147 20.99 -21.54 6.02
C GLN A 147 21.99 -20.44 5.67
N ARG A 148 22.70 -20.57 4.55
CA ARG A 148 23.69 -19.57 4.12
C ARG A 148 23.06 -18.24 3.74
N VAL A 149 21.93 -18.26 3.06
CA VAL A 149 21.15 -17.03 2.79
C VAL A 149 20.74 -16.37 4.11
N PHE A 150 20.23 -17.15 5.05
CA PHE A 150 19.86 -16.64 6.38
C PHE A 150 21.06 -16.01 7.09
N ASP A 151 22.20 -16.70 7.17
CA ASP A 151 23.41 -16.21 7.84
C ASP A 151 23.95 -14.94 7.18
N SER A 152 23.92 -14.88 5.85
CA SER A 152 24.34 -13.70 5.07
C SER A 152 23.47 -12.48 5.39
N PHE A 153 22.15 -12.64 5.38
CA PHE A 153 21.23 -11.55 5.75
C PHE A 153 21.35 -11.19 7.22
N LYS A 154 21.48 -12.17 8.11
CA LYS A 154 21.71 -11.95 9.55
C LYS A 154 22.93 -11.07 9.75
N LYS A 155 24.08 -11.44 9.17
CA LYS A 155 25.31 -10.63 9.19
C LYS A 155 25.11 -9.24 8.55
N HIS A 156 24.40 -9.16 7.42
CA HIS A 156 24.11 -7.90 6.74
C HIS A 156 23.28 -6.94 7.62
N TYR A 157 22.33 -7.46 8.38
CA TYR A 157 21.50 -6.66 9.29
C TYR A 157 22.16 -6.44 10.65
N GLU A 158 23.14 -7.25 11.03
CA GLU A 158 23.81 -7.15 12.33
C GLU A 158 24.76 -5.96 12.46
N ASN A 159 25.20 -5.30 11.39
CA ASN A 159 26.03 -4.09 11.49
C ASN A 159 25.96 -3.21 10.24
N VAL A 160 24.84 -2.53 10.02
CA VAL A 160 24.79 -1.41 9.07
C VAL A 160 24.18 -0.20 9.74
N SER A 161 24.98 0.85 9.87
CA SER A 161 24.56 2.20 10.26
C SER A 161 23.75 2.84 9.13
N TRP A 162 22.60 2.25 8.79
CA TRP A 162 21.62 2.92 7.95
C TRP A 162 21.24 4.24 8.63
N LEU A 163 21.24 5.35 7.89
CA LEU A 163 20.52 6.56 8.29
C LEU A 163 19.02 6.22 8.33
N ARG A 164 18.60 5.57 9.42
CA ARG A 164 17.22 5.21 9.68
C ARG A 164 16.45 6.51 9.89
N PRO A 165 15.44 6.83 9.07
CA PRO A 165 14.61 8.00 9.31
C PRO A 165 14.05 7.92 10.72
N LYS A 166 14.52 8.80 11.60
CA LYS A 166 14.01 8.87 12.96
C LYS A 166 12.56 9.33 12.86
N ILE A 167 11.65 8.64 13.52
CA ILE A 167 10.23 9.02 13.58
C ILE A 167 10.11 10.22 14.53
N GLY A 168 10.70 11.37 14.15
CA GLY A 168 10.70 12.67 14.83
C GLY A 168 10.35 12.69 16.32
N ASP A 169 9.47 13.64 16.69
CA ASP A 169 9.05 13.99 18.07
C ASP A 169 8.26 12.91 18.83
N LEU A 170 8.29 11.65 18.39
CA LEU A 170 7.74 10.57 19.19
C LEU A 170 8.79 10.18 20.22
N SER A 171 8.69 10.78 21.41
CA SER A 171 9.48 10.42 22.59
C SER A 171 9.12 9.01 23.07
N LEU A 172 9.46 7.97 22.30
CA LEU A 172 9.13 6.58 22.64
C LEU A 172 9.73 6.18 23.99
N LYS A 173 8.99 5.40 24.79
CA LYS A 173 9.50 4.95 26.09
C LYS A 173 10.54 3.91 25.73
N ARG A 174 11.80 4.20 26.02
CA ARG A 174 12.91 3.28 25.82
C ARG A 174 13.19 2.63 27.17
N LEU A 175 13.44 1.33 27.17
CA LEU A 175 13.94 0.67 28.36
C LEU A 175 15.27 1.31 28.75
N THR A 176 15.45 1.56 30.04
CA THR A 176 16.76 1.93 30.57
C THR A 176 17.72 0.76 30.39
N GLU A 177 19.03 1.04 30.43
CA GLU A 177 20.05 0.01 30.29
C GLU A 177 19.89 -1.09 31.35
N CYS A 178 19.57 -0.70 32.59
CA CYS A 178 19.30 -1.62 33.68
C CYS A 178 18.05 -2.47 33.45
N GLU A 179 16.95 -1.88 32.96
CA GLU A 179 15.72 -2.63 32.64
C GLU A 179 15.94 -3.65 31.53
N ARG A 180 16.78 -3.31 30.54
CA ARG A 180 17.13 -4.23 29.46
C ARG A 180 17.94 -5.41 29.98
N ILE A 181 18.95 -5.14 30.80
CA ILE A 181 19.80 -6.18 31.40
C ILE A 181 18.94 -7.10 32.28
N ASN A 182 18.04 -6.54 33.08
CA ASN A 182 17.18 -7.32 33.97
C ASN A 182 16.25 -8.27 33.21
N LEU A 183 15.74 -7.88 32.03
CA LEU A 183 14.92 -8.75 31.18
C LEU A 183 15.69 -9.90 30.51
N GLU A 184 17.02 -9.80 30.44
CA GLU A 184 17.90 -10.80 29.83
C GLU A 184 18.59 -11.68 30.89
N GLN A 185 18.35 -11.44 32.18
CA GLN A 185 18.92 -12.24 33.27
C GLN A 185 18.20 -13.58 33.44
N PRO A 186 18.92 -14.65 33.81
CA PRO A 186 18.31 -15.92 34.16
C PRO A 186 17.49 -15.79 35.46
N PHE A 187 16.33 -16.44 35.51
CA PHE A 187 15.48 -16.48 36.70
C PHE A 187 16.25 -17.05 37.90
N SER A 188 16.11 -16.42 39.07
CA SER A 188 16.66 -16.98 40.30
C SER A 188 15.71 -18.05 40.87
N LEU A 189 16.25 -18.97 41.67
CA LEU A 189 15.41 -19.97 42.34
C LEU A 189 14.41 -19.31 43.29
N GLU A 190 14.79 -18.21 43.93
CA GLU A 190 13.88 -17.43 44.78
C GLU A 190 12.73 -16.82 43.99
N GLU A 191 12.98 -16.22 42.81
CA GLU A 191 11.94 -15.67 41.93
C GLU A 191 10.97 -16.77 41.45
N VAL A 192 11.49 -17.95 41.10
CA VAL A 192 10.68 -19.09 40.70
C VAL A 192 9.82 -19.58 41.87
N TRP A 193 10.38 -19.67 43.07
CA TRP A 193 9.64 -20.07 44.27
C TRP A 193 8.58 -19.04 44.66
N GLU A 194 8.89 -17.75 44.62
CA GLU A 194 7.96 -16.65 44.93
C GLU A 194 6.81 -16.58 43.91
N ALA A 195 7.09 -16.83 42.63
CA ALA A 195 6.06 -16.96 41.60
C ALA A 195 5.16 -18.19 41.81
N VAL A 196 5.70 -19.30 42.33
CA VAL A 196 4.93 -20.51 42.66
C VAL A 196 4.09 -20.30 43.92
N GLU A 197 4.62 -19.64 44.94
CA GLU A 197 3.95 -19.37 46.22
C GLU A 197 2.88 -18.27 46.09
N SER A 198 3.06 -17.31 45.19
CA SER A 198 2.05 -16.29 44.86
C SER A 198 0.91 -16.80 43.98
N CYS A 199 0.92 -18.08 43.60
CA CYS A 199 -0.11 -18.73 42.78
C CYS A 199 -1.19 -19.50 43.57
N ASP A 200 -1.32 -19.28 44.88
CA ASP A 200 -2.48 -19.73 45.68
C ASP A 200 -3.70 -18.79 45.57
#